data_AF-A0A2D6RCE5-F1
#
_entry.id   AF-A0A2D6RCE5-F1
#
_cell.length_a   1.000
_cell.length_b   1.000
_cell.length_c   1.000
_cell.angle_alpha   90.00
_cell.angle_beta   90.00
_cell.angle_gamma   90.00
#
_symmetry.space_group_name_H-M   'P 1'
#
loop_
_entity.id
_entity.type
_entity.pdbx_description
1 polymer ?
#
loop_
_entity_poly.entity_id
_entity_poly.type
_entity_poly.pdbx_seq_one_letter_code
_entity_poly.pdbx_strand_id
1 'polypeptide(L)'
;TKLAPLRKPLPYNVSGGSDDIGDVSWKVPTVVLRFPSNIPNITSHHWSASIASATPIAHKGANAGAKVVAMTVLDFLLKPEKLIEAKDYFENVQSKEDFYRPMISKKDPPPVYLNSDKMEKYRDEMKKFYFDETKYDTYMEQLGVEYPVINKD
;
A
#
# COMPACT_ATOMS: atom_id res chain seq x y z
N THR A 1 -11.77 -11.30 19.61
CA THR A 1 -10.45 -11.68 19.07
C THR A 1 -9.39 -10.87 19.78
N LYS A 2 -8.35 -11.48 20.38
CA LYS A 2 -7.26 -10.74 21.04
C LYS A 2 -6.31 -10.20 19.96
N LEU A 3 -5.98 -8.91 20.02
CA LEU A 3 -4.97 -8.31 19.15
C LEU A 3 -3.58 -8.77 19.61
N ALA A 4 -2.71 -9.10 18.66
CA ALA A 4 -1.31 -9.36 18.96
C ALA A 4 -0.64 -8.06 19.46
N PRO A 5 0.29 -8.14 20.43
CA PRO A 5 1.05 -6.98 20.88
C PRO A 5 1.98 -6.47 19.77
N LEU A 6 2.40 -5.20 19.88
CA LEU A 6 3.48 -4.66 19.06
C LEU A 6 4.75 -5.51 19.27
N ARG A 7 5.42 -5.83 18.17
CA ARG A 7 6.64 -6.66 18.17
C ARG A 7 7.84 -5.82 17.73
N LYS A 8 9.00 -6.14 18.31
CA LYS A 8 10.29 -5.64 17.83
C LYS A 8 10.58 -6.19 16.42
N PRO A 9 11.48 -5.54 15.65
CA PRO A 9 12.02 -6.12 14.41
C PRO A 9 12.58 -7.53 14.64
N LEU A 10 12.52 -8.37 13.60
CA LEU A 10 13.09 -9.72 13.67
C LEU A 10 14.63 -9.65 13.67
N PRO A 11 15.33 -10.60 14.32
CA PRO A 11 16.79 -10.60 14.38
C PRO A 11 17.46 -11.06 13.06
N TYR A 12 16.67 -11.39 12.03
CA TYR A 12 17.14 -11.82 10.71
C TYR A 12 16.31 -11.18 9.61
N ASN A 13 16.92 -11.02 8.44
CA ASN A 13 16.24 -10.50 7.26
C ASN A 13 15.27 -11.56 6.71
N VAL A 14 13.98 -11.26 6.78
CA VAL A 14 12.94 -12.00 6.06
C VAL A 14 12.65 -11.21 4.80
N SER A 15 12.54 -11.90 3.66
CA SER A 15 12.07 -11.28 2.43
C SER A 15 10.77 -10.50 2.70
N GLY A 16 10.74 -9.24 2.28
CA GLY A 16 9.69 -8.27 2.60
C GLY A 16 8.72 -8.03 1.45
N GLY A 17 7.81 -7.08 1.65
CA GLY A 17 7.04 -6.52 0.53
C GLY A 17 7.96 -5.73 -0.39
N SER A 18 7.62 -5.69 -1.69
CA SER A 18 8.29 -4.82 -2.66
C SER A 18 7.41 -3.60 -2.87
N ASP A 19 7.85 -2.47 -2.33
CA ASP A 19 7.08 -1.24 -2.22
C ASP A 19 8.03 -0.03 -2.27
N ASP A 20 7.60 1.09 -2.85
CA ASP A 20 8.44 2.28 -3.05
C ASP A 20 8.85 2.95 -1.73
N ILE A 21 8.14 2.62 -0.64
CA ILE A 21 8.50 3.04 0.71
C ILE A 21 9.91 2.60 1.12
N GLY A 22 10.44 1.55 0.49
CA GLY A 22 11.83 1.13 0.67
C GLY A 22 12.79 2.29 0.45
N ASP A 23 12.70 2.97 -0.69
CA ASP A 23 13.55 4.11 -1.03
C ASP A 23 13.24 5.36 -0.16
N VAL A 24 11.95 5.64 0.07
CA VAL A 24 11.51 6.78 0.90
C VAL A 24 12.02 6.67 2.33
N SER A 25 12.00 5.45 2.89
CA SER A 25 12.42 5.18 4.26
C SER A 25 13.88 5.50 4.53
N TRP A 26 14.72 5.61 3.49
CA TRP A 26 16.11 6.03 3.63
C TRP A 26 16.34 7.54 3.50
N LYS A 27 15.30 8.32 3.20
CA LYS A 27 15.39 9.78 3.04
C LYS A 27 14.70 10.55 4.14
N VAL A 28 13.66 9.99 4.74
CA VAL A 28 12.89 10.63 5.80
C VAL A 28 12.45 9.61 6.86
N PRO A 29 12.27 10.04 8.13
CA PRO A 29 11.68 9.18 9.15
C PRO A 29 10.35 8.60 8.65
N THR A 30 10.24 7.27 8.63
CA THR A 30 9.13 6.57 8.00
C THR A 30 8.59 5.49 8.93
N VAL A 31 7.26 5.41 9.05
CA VAL A 31 6.56 4.36 9.79
C VAL A 31 5.55 3.69 8.85
N VAL A 32 5.48 2.36 8.91
CA VAL A 32 4.54 1.57 8.11
C VAL A 32 3.44 1.00 9.00
N LEU A 33 2.19 1.26 8.64
CA LEU A 33 1.02 0.70 9.32
C LEU A 33 0.49 -0.52 8.55
N ARG A 34 0.38 -1.66 9.23
CA ARG A 34 -0.47 -2.78 8.78
C ARG A 34 -1.79 -2.72 9.53
N PHE A 35 -2.90 -2.81 8.80
CA PHE A 35 -4.25 -2.74 9.35
C PHE A 35 -5.11 -3.90 8.82
N PRO A 36 -6.20 -4.30 9.53
CA PRO A 36 -6.95 -5.52 9.24
C PRO A 36 -7.98 -5.30 8.12
N SER A 37 -7.52 -5.12 6.87
CA SER A 37 -8.37 -4.94 5.69
C SER A 37 -8.43 -6.13 4.75
N ASN A 38 -7.86 -7.27 5.15
CA ASN A 38 -7.79 -8.47 4.31
C ASN A 38 -8.16 -9.74 5.10
N ILE A 39 -8.52 -10.81 4.39
CA ILE A 39 -8.87 -12.12 4.93
C ILE A 39 -7.58 -12.82 5.39
N PRO A 40 -7.51 -13.36 6.62
CA PRO A 40 -6.34 -14.12 7.08
C PRO A 40 -5.99 -15.30 6.19
N ASN A 41 -4.69 -15.58 6.04
CA ASN A 41 -4.14 -16.72 5.29
C ASN A 41 -4.43 -16.73 3.78
N ILE A 42 -4.81 -15.59 3.20
CA ILE A 42 -5.00 -15.48 1.75
C ILE A 42 -3.66 -15.42 1.01
N THR A 43 -3.57 -16.07 -0.15
CA THR A 43 -2.39 -16.00 -1.00
C THR A 43 -2.31 -14.62 -1.66
N SER A 44 -1.25 -13.86 -1.35
CA SER A 44 -1.00 -12.55 -1.98
C SER A 44 -0.77 -12.71 -3.48
N HIS A 45 -1.13 -11.69 -4.28
CA HIS A 45 -1.02 -11.70 -5.75
C HIS A 45 -1.80 -12.81 -6.47
N HIS A 46 -2.80 -13.41 -5.81
CA HIS A 46 -3.72 -14.39 -6.40
C HIS A 46 -5.11 -13.76 -6.57
N TRP A 47 -5.89 -14.20 -7.57
CA TRP A 47 -7.23 -13.63 -7.84
C TRP A 47 -8.16 -13.72 -6.62
N SER A 48 -8.02 -14.76 -5.79
CA SER A 48 -8.83 -14.87 -4.58
C SER A 48 -8.58 -13.72 -3.60
N ALA A 49 -7.39 -13.13 -3.59
CA ALA A 49 -7.07 -11.98 -2.74
C ALA A 49 -7.86 -10.72 -3.08
N SER A 50 -8.32 -10.58 -4.33
CA SER A 50 -9.14 -9.41 -4.73
C SER A 50 -10.55 -9.47 -4.15
N ILE A 51 -11.03 -10.65 -3.72
CA ILE A 51 -12.36 -10.81 -3.12
C ILE A 51 -12.47 -9.97 -1.85
N ALA A 52 -11.41 -9.90 -1.04
CA ALA A 52 -11.44 -9.18 0.23
C ALA A 52 -11.85 -7.71 0.05
N SER A 53 -11.35 -7.05 -1.01
CA SER A 53 -11.66 -5.66 -1.37
C SER A 53 -13.14 -5.42 -1.64
N ALA A 54 -13.89 -6.45 -2.03
CA ALA A 54 -15.33 -6.38 -2.30
C ALA A 54 -16.20 -6.72 -1.07
N THR A 55 -15.61 -6.96 0.10
CA THR A 55 -16.35 -7.31 1.33
C THR A 55 -16.25 -6.21 2.38
N PRO A 56 -17.16 -6.17 3.38
CA PRO A 56 -17.12 -5.16 4.43
C PRO A 56 -15.82 -5.10 5.26
N ILE A 57 -14.98 -6.15 5.24
CA ILE A 57 -13.70 -6.15 5.96
C ILE A 57 -12.74 -5.08 5.42
N ALA A 58 -12.72 -4.86 4.10
CA ALA A 58 -11.85 -3.88 3.48
C ALA A 58 -12.20 -2.46 3.95
N HIS A 59 -13.49 -2.10 3.90
CA HIS A 59 -13.95 -0.78 4.34
C HIS A 59 -13.78 -0.57 5.85
N LYS A 60 -14.18 -1.55 6.67
CA LYS A 60 -14.03 -1.46 8.14
C LYS A 60 -12.55 -1.38 8.56
N GLY A 61 -11.71 -2.20 7.93
CA GLY A 61 -10.26 -2.22 8.16
C GLY A 61 -9.60 -0.91 7.74
N ALA A 62 -9.91 -0.40 6.54
CA ALA A 62 -9.40 0.86 6.03
C ALA A 62 -9.82 2.04 6.92
N ASN A 63 -11.07 2.10 7.38
CA ASN A 63 -11.52 3.14 8.31
C ASN A 63 -10.78 3.08 9.66
N ALA A 64 -10.49 1.88 10.17
CA ALA A 64 -9.67 1.74 11.37
C ALA A 64 -8.23 2.21 11.13
N GLY A 65 -7.61 1.81 10.02
CA GLY A 65 -6.27 2.25 9.63
C GLY A 65 -6.18 3.76 9.45
N ALA A 66 -7.15 4.37 8.76
CA ALA A 66 -7.23 5.81 8.53
C ALA A 66 -7.31 6.60 9.84
N LYS A 67 -8.08 6.11 10.83
CA LYS A 67 -8.11 6.72 12.17
C LYS A 67 -6.75 6.68 12.85
N VAL A 68 -6.02 5.55 12.76
CA VAL A 68 -4.67 5.46 13.32
C VAL A 68 -3.73 6.46 12.64
N VAL A 69 -3.73 6.51 11.30
CA VAL A 69 -2.90 7.47 10.54
C VAL A 69 -3.24 8.92 10.92
N ALA A 70 -4.53 9.27 10.98
CA ALA A 70 -4.96 10.61 11.35
C ALA A 70 -4.50 10.99 12.78
N MET A 71 -4.66 10.08 13.74
CA MET A 71 -4.19 10.31 15.12
C MET A 71 -2.66 10.43 15.20
N THR A 72 -1.92 9.64 14.42
CA THR A 72 -0.45 9.77 14.33
C THR A 72 -0.03 11.11 13.76
N VAL A 73 -0.72 11.60 12.71
CA VAL A 73 -0.47 12.95 12.17
C VAL A 73 -0.76 14.01 13.22
N LEU A 74 -1.88 13.90 13.95
CA LEU A 74 -2.20 14.82 15.04
C LEU A 74 -1.14 14.81 16.14
N ASP A 75 -0.61 13.65 16.52
CA ASP A 75 0.50 13.57 17.48
C ASP A 75 1.72 14.36 16.98
N PHE A 76 2.14 14.20 15.73
CA PHE A 76 3.28 14.97 15.20
C PHE A 76 3.02 16.47 15.07
N LEU A 77 1.77 16.88 14.80
CA LEU A 77 1.40 18.30 14.69
C LEU A 77 1.26 18.98 16.06
N LEU A 78 0.78 18.25 17.07
CA LEU A 78 0.49 18.80 18.40
C LEU A 78 1.63 18.60 19.40
N LYS A 79 2.56 17.70 19.13
CA LYS A 79 3.70 17.34 19.98
C LYS A 79 5.00 17.44 19.18
N PRO A 80 5.56 18.65 18.98
CA PRO A 80 6.73 18.86 18.13
C PRO A 80 7.97 18.06 18.59
N GLU A 81 8.06 17.70 19.87
CA GLU A 81 9.09 16.82 20.41
C GLU A 81 9.13 15.44 19.71
N LYS A 82 7.98 14.93 19.23
CA LYS A 82 7.93 13.67 18.49
C LYS A 82 8.64 13.73 17.15
N LEU A 83 8.60 14.88 16.48
CA LEU A 83 9.35 15.08 15.24
C LEU A 83 10.86 15.12 15.51
N ILE A 84 11.28 15.70 16.64
CA ILE A 84 12.69 15.72 17.06
C ILE A 84 13.17 14.31 17.37
N GLU A 85 12.42 13.55 18.18
CA GLU A 85 12.74 12.15 18.50
C GLU A 85 12.84 11.27 17.24
N ALA A 86 11.92 11.44 16.28
CA ALA A 86 11.92 10.67 15.04
C ALA A 86 13.13 10.99 14.15
N LYS A 87 13.53 12.27 14.08
CA LYS A 87 14.72 12.70 13.34
C LYS A 87 16.02 12.22 14.01
N ASP A 88 16.10 12.32 15.33
CA ASP A 88 17.24 11.82 16.10
C ASP A 88 17.46 10.33 15.86
N TYR A 89 16.41 9.52 15.95
CA TYR A 89 16.50 8.09 15.62
C TYR A 89 16.95 7.86 14.17
N PHE A 90 16.38 8.60 13.22
CA PHE A 90 16.70 8.44 11.81
C PHE A 90 18.18 8.76 11.50
N GLU A 91 18.72 9.84 12.08
CA GLU A 91 20.10 10.29 11.86
C GLU A 91 21.11 9.45 12.66
N ASN A 92 20.83 9.21 13.94
CA ASN A 92 21.81 8.64 14.88
C ASN A 92 21.70 7.13 15.07
N VAL A 93 20.60 6.50 14.62
CA VAL A 93 20.41 5.05 14.69
C VAL A 93 20.26 4.43 13.31
N GLN A 94 19.27 4.86 12.52
CA GLN A 94 18.97 4.21 11.24
C GLN A 94 20.06 4.45 10.18
N SER A 95 20.54 5.69 10.05
CA SER A 95 21.49 6.11 9.02
C SER A 95 22.96 5.98 9.45
N LYS A 96 23.22 5.42 10.64
CA LYS A 96 24.56 5.40 11.22
C LYS A 96 25.50 4.42 10.53
N GLU A 97 24.99 3.23 10.19
CA GLU A 97 25.81 2.10 9.74
C GLU A 97 25.78 1.90 8.22
N ASP A 98 24.80 2.47 7.51
CA ASP A 98 24.69 2.35 6.06
C ASP A 98 23.98 3.56 5.44
N PHE A 99 24.10 3.70 4.13
CA PHE A 99 23.50 4.79 3.36
C PHE A 99 22.77 4.28 2.12
N TYR A 100 21.75 5.04 1.73
CA TYR A 100 20.96 4.77 0.54
C TYR A 100 21.81 4.80 -0.73
N ARG A 101 21.68 3.73 -1.54
CA ARG A 101 22.20 3.66 -2.90
C ARG A 101 21.02 3.32 -3.82
N PRO A 102 20.66 4.19 -4.78
CA PRO A 102 19.56 3.89 -5.69
C PRO A 102 19.91 2.67 -6.54
N MET A 103 19.00 1.71 -6.60
CA MET A 103 19.14 0.51 -7.46
C MET A 103 18.90 0.84 -8.95
N ILE A 104 18.24 1.97 -9.21
CA ILE A 104 17.87 2.44 -10.55
C ILE A 104 18.56 3.78 -10.79
N SER A 105 19.33 3.87 -11.87
CA SER A 105 19.99 5.09 -12.31
C SER A 105 19.03 6.01 -13.07
N LYS A 106 19.39 7.30 -13.19
CA LYS A 106 18.65 8.25 -14.05
C LYS A 106 18.59 7.85 -15.52
N LYS A 107 19.48 6.94 -15.95
CA LYS A 107 19.59 6.49 -17.35
C LYS A 107 18.92 5.15 -17.59
N ASP A 108 18.44 4.48 -16.53
CA ASP A 108 17.81 3.18 -16.67
C ASP A 108 16.39 3.41 -17.22
N PRO A 109 16.07 2.88 -18.42
CA PRO A 109 14.72 2.98 -18.93
C PRO A 109 13.79 2.09 -18.10
N PRO A 110 12.48 2.43 -18.02
CA PRO A 110 11.50 1.49 -17.50
C PRO A 110 11.63 0.15 -18.26
N PRO A 111 11.68 -1.00 -17.57
CA PRO A 111 11.96 -2.29 -18.19
C PRO A 111 10.71 -2.88 -18.91
N VAL A 112 10.09 -2.07 -19.77
CA VAL A 112 8.86 -2.40 -20.51
C VAL A 112 9.04 -3.62 -21.42
N TYR A 113 10.27 -3.86 -21.89
CA TYR A 113 10.61 -4.98 -22.75
C TYR A 113 10.33 -6.34 -22.08
N LEU A 114 10.44 -6.46 -20.74
CA LEU A 114 10.19 -7.70 -19.99
C LEU A 114 8.77 -8.26 -20.18
N ASN A 115 7.80 -7.38 -20.48
CA ASN A 115 6.40 -7.74 -20.62
C ASN A 115 5.82 -7.45 -22.01
N SER A 116 6.64 -6.95 -22.94
CA SER A 116 6.21 -6.49 -24.26
C SER A 116 5.41 -7.55 -25.02
N ASP A 117 5.97 -8.74 -25.21
CA ASP A 117 5.30 -9.86 -25.91
C ASP A 117 3.95 -10.23 -25.31
N LYS A 118 3.87 -10.30 -23.97
CA LYS A 118 2.62 -10.66 -23.26
C LYS A 118 1.59 -9.55 -23.41
N MET A 119 2.01 -8.31 -23.21
CA MET A 119 1.14 -7.15 -23.35
C MET A 119 0.60 -7.05 -24.76
N GLU A 120 1.43 -7.23 -25.79
CA GLU A 120 1.02 -7.22 -27.19
C GLU A 120 0.01 -8.33 -27.49
N LYS A 121 0.30 -9.57 -27.07
CA LYS A 121 -0.59 -10.72 -27.26
C LYS A 121 -2.00 -10.50 -26.74
N TYR A 122 -2.15 -9.83 -25.59
CA TYR A 122 -3.44 -9.66 -24.91
C TYR A 122 -4.04 -8.25 -25.03
N ARG A 123 -3.35 -7.30 -25.67
CA ARG A 123 -3.74 -5.89 -25.67
C ARG A 123 -5.16 -5.66 -26.18
N ASP A 124 -5.51 -6.30 -27.28
CA ASP A 124 -6.81 -6.08 -27.92
C ASP A 124 -7.95 -6.73 -27.12
N GLU A 125 -7.70 -7.84 -26.42
CA GLU A 125 -8.65 -8.41 -25.47
C GLU A 125 -8.81 -7.52 -24.24
N MET A 126 -7.71 -7.00 -23.69
CA MET A 126 -7.74 -6.09 -22.53
C MET A 126 -8.50 -4.80 -22.81
N LYS A 127 -8.32 -4.19 -23.99
CA LYS A 127 -8.97 -2.92 -24.38
C LYS A 127 -10.50 -2.99 -24.30
N LYS A 128 -11.10 -4.16 -24.53
CA LYS A 128 -12.56 -4.36 -24.44
C LYS A 128 -13.10 -4.12 -23.03
N PHE A 129 -12.24 -4.20 -22.01
CA PHE A 129 -12.59 -4.02 -20.59
C PHE A 129 -12.09 -2.69 -20.03
N TYR A 130 -11.44 -1.85 -20.84
CA TYR A 130 -11.00 -0.54 -20.36
C TYR A 130 -12.20 0.33 -20.02
N PHE A 131 -12.04 1.15 -18.99
CA PHE A 131 -13.07 2.09 -18.56
C PHE A 131 -13.32 3.12 -19.68
N ASP A 132 -14.57 3.25 -20.10
CA ASP A 132 -15.05 4.20 -21.09
C ASP A 132 -15.74 5.37 -20.38
N GLU A 133 -14.92 6.35 -19.98
CA GLU A 133 -15.36 7.57 -19.30
C GLU A 133 -16.29 8.45 -20.15
N THR A 134 -16.45 8.16 -21.45
CA THR A 134 -17.40 8.89 -22.31
C THR A 134 -18.82 8.34 -22.22
N LYS A 135 -18.98 7.13 -21.70
CA LYS A 135 -20.28 6.43 -21.57
C LYS A 135 -20.76 6.28 -20.15
N TYR A 136 -19.83 6.24 -19.18
CA TYR A 136 -20.13 5.95 -17.78
C TYR A 136 -19.40 6.94 -16.88
N ASP A 137 -20.08 7.39 -15.83
CA ASP A 137 -19.48 8.30 -14.84
C ASP A 137 -18.48 7.56 -13.95
N THR A 138 -18.67 6.24 -13.75
CA THR A 138 -17.80 5.43 -12.91
C THR A 138 -17.55 4.04 -13.48
N TYR A 139 -16.43 3.43 -13.10
CA TYR A 139 -16.13 2.03 -13.48
C TYR A 139 -17.16 1.04 -12.93
N MET A 140 -17.78 1.33 -11.78
CA MET A 140 -18.83 0.47 -11.21
C MET A 140 -20.09 0.47 -12.09
N GLU A 141 -20.46 1.64 -12.62
CA GLU A 141 -21.56 1.77 -13.56
C GLU A 141 -21.30 0.97 -14.85
N GLN A 142 -20.08 1.05 -15.40
CA GLN A 142 -19.69 0.24 -16.57
C GLN A 142 -19.82 -1.27 -16.30
N LEU A 143 -19.55 -1.70 -15.07
CA LEU A 143 -19.69 -3.10 -14.65
C LEU A 143 -21.13 -3.49 -14.31
N GLY A 144 -22.09 -2.56 -14.36
CA GLY A 144 -23.48 -2.80 -13.93
C GLY A 144 -23.62 -3.03 -12.43
N VAL A 145 -22.68 -2.51 -11.63
CA VAL A 145 -22.66 -2.66 -10.17
C VAL A 145 -23.20 -1.38 -9.52
N GLU A 146 -24.33 -1.51 -8.82
CA GLU A 146 -24.87 -0.44 -8.00
C GLU A 146 -24.03 -0.28 -6.72
N TYR A 147 -23.43 0.90 -6.50
CA TYR A 147 -22.60 1.19 -5.33
C TYR A 147 -22.77 2.64 -4.84
N PRO A 148 -22.77 2.90 -3.52
CA PRO A 148 -22.78 1.91 -2.44
C PRO A 148 -24.13 1.19 -2.36
N VAL A 149 -24.11 -0.12 -2.09
CA VAL A 149 -25.32 -0.86 -1.73
C VAL A 149 -25.71 -0.43 -0.31
N ILE A 150 -26.49 0.64 -0.21
CA ILE A 150 -27.03 1.11 1.06
C ILE A 150 -28.29 0.30 1.33
N ASN A 151 -28.20 -0.70 2.20
CA ASN A 151 -29.39 -1.32 2.77
C ASN A 151 -30.14 -0.25 3.56
N LYS A 152 -31.43 -0.07 3.28
CA LYS A 152 -32.31 0.94 3.90
C LYS A 152 -32.79 0.55 5.31
N ASP A 153 -32.04 -0.29 6.01
CA ASP A 153 -32.39 -0.79 7.35
C ASP A 153 -31.79 0.09 8.46
#